data_AF-A0A961TDS6-F1
#
_entry.id   AF-A0A961TDS6-F1
#
_cell.length_a   1.000
_cell.length_b   1.000
_cell.length_c   1.000
_cell.angle_alpha   90.00
_cell.angle_beta   90.00
_cell.angle_gamma   90.00
#
_symmetry.space_group_name_H-M   'P 1'
#
loop_
_entity.id
_entity.type
_entity.pdbx_description
1 polymer ?
#
loop_
_entity_poly.entity_id
_entity_poly.type
_entity_poly.pdbx_seq_one_letter_code
_entity_poly.pdbx_strand_id
1 'polypeptide(L)' 'LVMPAFHSASISTKMLQELGGATIIGPILVGLEKPVQIVPLGARDSDMVNMAVIAAYNAI' A
#
# COMPACT_ATOMS: atom_id res chain seq x y z
N LEU A 1 -4.58 2.26 -12.13
CA LEU A 1 -4.38 1.19 -13.14
C LEU A 1 -4.78 -0.15 -12.53
N VAL A 2 -5.49 -0.99 -13.29
CA VAL A 2 -5.70 -2.39 -12.92
C VAL A 2 -4.76 -3.23 -13.77
N MET A 3 -3.92 -4.04 -13.11
CA MET A 3 -2.89 -4.84 -13.78
C MET A 3 -3.38 -6.28 -13.93
N PRO A 4 -3.02 -6.98 -15.03
CA PRO A 4 -3.55 -8.32 -15.32
C PRO A 4 -2.92 -9.43 -14.46
N ALA A 5 -1.75 -9.18 -13.84
CA ALA A 5 -1.05 -10.16 -13.01
C ALA A 5 -0.28 -9.49 -11.86
N PHE A 6 -0.04 -10.25 -10.79
CA PHE A 6 0.67 -9.78 -9.59
C PHE A 6 2.09 -9.32 -9.90
N HIS A 7 2.84 -10.08 -10.70
CA HIS A 7 4.20 -9.71 -11.08
C HIS A 7 4.23 -8.40 -11.87
N SER A 8 3.28 -8.20 -12.78
CA SER A 8 3.17 -6.96 -13.56
C SER A 8 2.84 -5.76 -12.68
N ALA A 9 1.96 -5.93 -11.67
CA ALA A 9 1.66 -4.91 -10.68
C ALA A 9 2.90 -4.55 -9.85
N SER A 10 3.64 -5.55 -9.36
CA SER A 10 4.86 -5.31 -8.56
C SER A 10 5.95 -4.61 -9.38
N ILE A 11 6.21 -5.05 -10.61
CA ILE A 11 7.23 -4.43 -11.47
C ILE A 11 6.84 -2.98 -11.80
N SER A 12 5.60 -2.75 -12.22
CA SER A 12 5.14 -1.41 -12.62
C SER A 12 5.15 -0.43 -11.45
N THR A 13 4.77 -0.87 -10.25
CA THR A 13 4.81 -0.02 -9.04
C THR A 13 6.24 0.33 -8.64
N LYS A 14 7.19 -0.60 -8.74
CA LYS A 14 8.61 -0.29 -8.52
C LYS A 14 9.16 0.64 -9.60
N MET A 15 8.81 0.43 -10.87
CA MET A 15 9.25 1.34 -11.94
C MET A 15 8.71 2.76 -11.75
N LEU A 16 7.46 2.91 -11.31
CA LEU A 16 6.90 4.25 -10.99
C LEU A 16 7.62 4.92 -9.82
N GLN A 17 8.02 4.14 -8.82
CA GLN A 17 8.80 4.65 -7.70
C GLN A 17 10.20 5.12 -8.14
N GLU A 18 10.94 4.25 -8.84
CA GLU A 18 12.34 4.48 -9.20
C GLU A 18 12.52 5.46 -10.38
N LEU A 19 11.70 5.33 -11.42
CA LEU A 19 11.81 6.12 -12.65
C LEU A 19 10.85 7.31 -12.67
N GLY A 20 9.67 7.16 -12.07
CA GLY A 20 8.64 8.19 -12.04
C GLY A 20 8.75 9.17 -10.89
N GLY A 21 9.65 8.93 -9.92
CA GLY A 21 9.76 9.74 -8.70
C GLY A 21 8.49 9.73 -7.83
N ALA A 22 7.59 8.76 -8.04
CA ALA A 22 6.32 8.71 -7.35
C ALA A 22 6.51 8.23 -5.91
N THR A 23 5.84 8.88 -4.96
CA THR A 23 5.75 8.38 -3.59
C THR A 23 4.73 7.25 -3.54
N ILE A 24 5.19 6.04 -3.19
CA ILE A 24 4.32 4.87 -3.05
C ILE A 24 3.82 4.79 -1.60
N ILE A 25 2.50 4.74 -1.44
CA ILE A 25 1.83 4.41 -0.17
C ILE A 25 1.20 3.04 -0.34
N GLY A 26 1.69 2.03 0.39
CA GLY A 26 1.13 0.69 0.33
C GLY A 26 2.05 -0.40 0.90
N PRO A 27 1.63 -1.67 0.85
CA PRO A 27 0.42 -2.18 0.20
C PRO A 27 -0.87 -1.85 0.97
N ILE A 28 -1.95 -1.55 0.24
CA ILE A 28 -3.29 -1.34 0.82
C ILE A 28 -4.14 -2.59 0.59
N LEU A 29 -4.65 -3.16 1.69
CA LEU A 29 -5.55 -4.30 1.68
C LEU A 29 -7.00 -3.81 1.59
N VAL A 30 -7.79 -4.46 0.74
CA VAL A 30 -9.22 -4.18 0.53
C VAL A 30 -9.98 -5.49 0.36
N GLY A 31 -11.29 -5.47 0.62
CA GLY A 31 -12.17 -6.64 0.40
C GLY A 31 -12.22 -7.65 1.56
N LEU A 32 -11.65 -7.33 2.71
CA LEU A 32 -11.79 -8.12 3.95
C LEU A 32 -13.07 -7.72 4.71
N GLU A 33 -13.63 -8.65 5.50
CA GLU A 33 -14.81 -8.37 6.35
C GLU A 33 -14.54 -7.32 7.44
N LYS A 34 -13.28 -7.24 7.91
CA LYS A 34 -12.81 -6.24 8.85
C LYS A 34 -11.64 -5.49 8.24
N PRO A 35 -11.52 -4.18 8.50
CA PRO A 35 -10.42 -3.38 7.98
C PRO A 35 -9.11 -3.76 8.68
N VAL A 36 -8.15 -4.21 7.88
CA VAL A 36 -6.81 -4.57 8.34
C VAL A 36 -5.83 -4.01 7.33
N GLN A 37 -4.75 -3.39 7.81
CA GLN A 37 -3.62 -2.96 6.98
C GLN A 37 -2.33 -3.55 7.54
N ILE A 38 -1.41 -3.88 6.64
CA ILE A 38 -0.11 -4.46 6.99
C ILE A 38 1.00 -3.45 6.69
N VAL A 39 2.05 -3.49 7.51
CA VAL A 39 3.21 -2.61 7.39
C VAL A 39 4.47 -3.48 7.29
N PRO A 40 5.43 -3.17 6.41
CA PRO A 40 6.70 -3.88 6.34
C PRO A 40 7.50 -3.78 7.65
N LEU A 41 8.23 -4.85 7.99
CA LEU A 41 9.21 -4.81 9.07
C LEU A 41 10.31 -3.80 8.73
N GLY A 42 10.48 -2.77 9.56
CA GLY A 42 11.42 -1.67 9.33
C GLY A 42 10.83 -0.41 8.68
N ALA A 43 9.49 -0.32 8.55
CA ALA A 43 8.83 0.91 8.14
C ALA A 43 9.06 2.05 9.15
N ARG A 44 8.95 3.30 8.67
CA ARG A 44 9.09 4.48 9.53
C ARG A 44 7.82 4.70 10.34
N ASP A 45 7.95 5.41 11.46
CA ASP A 45 6.83 5.76 12.34
C ASP A 45 5.69 6.46 11.57
N SER A 46 6.04 7.32 10.61
CA SER A 46 5.08 8.00 9.73
C SER A 46 4.25 7.04 8.89
N ASP A 47 4.87 5.96 8.39
CA ASP A 47 4.20 4.97 7.55
C ASP A 47 3.25 4.12 8.39
N MET A 48 3.65 3.80 9.63
CA MET A 48 2.78 3.10 10.59
C MET A 48 1.53 3.90 10.91
N VAL A 49 1.68 5.20 11.22
CA VAL A 49 0.54 6.07 11.53
C VAL A 49 -0.36 6.23 10.31
N ASN A 50 0.21 6.42 9.11
CA ASN A 50 -0.58 6.51 7.88
C ASN A 50 -1.39 5.24 7.61
N MET A 51 -0.80 4.06 7.79
CA MET A 51 -1.52 2.79 7.59
C MET A 51 -2.60 2.57 8.65
N ALA A 52 -2.36 2.97 9.90
CA ALA A 52 -3.36 2.92 10.97
C ALA A 52 -4.55 3.84 10.66
N VAL A 53 -4.30 5.06 10.16
CA VAL A 53 -5.36 5.99 9.75
C VAL A 53 -6.19 5.41 8.61
N ILE A 54 -5.56 4.82 7.59
CA ILE A 54 -6.28 4.19 6.48
C ILE A 54 -7.12 3.01 6.97
N ALA A 55 -6.60 2.18 7.89
CA ALA A 55 -7.34 1.08 8.49
C ALA A 55 -8.57 1.59 9.28
N ALA A 56 -8.39 2.63 10.10
CA ALA A 56 -9.47 3.22 10.89
C ALA A 56 -10.54 3.87 10.00
N TYR A 57 -10.14 4.54 8.92
CA TYR A 57 -11.06 5.13 7.95
C TYR A 57 -11.97 4.07 7.30
N ASN A 58 -11.41 2.91 6.95
CA ASN A 58 -12.19 1.82 6.36
C ASN A 58 -13.05 1.05 7.39
N ALA A 59 -12.97 1.38 8.68
CA ALA A 59 -13.76 0.77 9.74
C ALA A 59 -15.10 1.46 10.00
N ILE A 60 -15.24 2.69 9.50
CA ILE A 60 -16.43 3.53 9.61
C ILE A 60 -17.30 3.29 8.39
#